data_AF-A0A920E1H3-F1
#
_entry.id   AF-A0A920E1H3-F1
#
_cell.length_a   1.000
_cell.length_b   1.000
_cell.length_c   1.000
_cell.angle_alpha   90.00
_cell.angle_beta   90.00
_cell.angle_gamma   90.00
#
_symmetry.space_group_name_H-M   'P 1'
#
loop_
_entity.id
_entity.type
_entity.pdbx_description
1 polymer ?
#
loop_
_entity_poly.entity_id
_entity_poly.type
_entity_poly.pdbx_seq_one_letter_code
_entity_poly.pdbx_strand_id
1 'polypeptide(L)'
;MNFDNSTKSMDSINLSSLINHDNPKLLYVYDFMKMWTFFVELIDEGELINKLKYPRIIFSNGMMPNVAPKKIFDKKDFENEIDDDDDDDFLI
;
A
#
# COMPACT_ATOMS: atom_id res chain seq x y z
N MET A 1 19.84 2.94 7.91
CA MET A 1 18.50 2.76 8.49
C MET A 1 18.59 1.59 9.43
N ASN A 2 18.39 1.80 10.73
CA ASN A 2 18.19 0.69 11.65
C ASN A 2 16.83 0.09 11.33
N PHE A 3 16.81 -1.10 10.74
CA PHE A 3 15.60 -1.87 10.66
C PHE A 3 15.31 -2.36 12.07
N ASP A 4 14.28 -1.82 12.70
CA ASP A 4 13.69 -2.42 13.90
C ASP A 4 13.44 -3.91 13.62
N ASN A 5 13.69 -4.79 14.59
CA ASN A 5 13.41 -6.23 14.49
C ASN A 5 11.91 -6.52 14.20
N SER A 6 11.04 -5.52 14.31
CA SER A 6 9.64 -5.57 13.85
C SER A 6 9.47 -5.54 12.32
N THR A 7 10.49 -5.10 11.57
CA THR A 7 10.41 -4.96 10.10
C THR A 7 10.57 -6.32 9.44
N LYS A 8 9.49 -6.83 8.87
CA LYS A 8 9.49 -8.08 8.12
C LYS A 8 9.81 -7.84 6.65
N SER A 9 10.65 -8.69 6.07
CA SER A 9 10.93 -8.69 4.63
C SER A 9 9.77 -9.31 3.85
N MET A 10 9.59 -8.91 2.59
CA MET A 10 8.47 -9.37 1.77
C MET A 10 8.50 -10.88 1.52
N ASP A 11 9.67 -11.49 1.45
CA ASP A 11 9.84 -12.95 1.30
C ASP A 11 9.42 -13.74 2.54
N SER A 12 9.42 -13.13 3.72
CA SER A 12 9.07 -13.79 4.98
C SER A 12 7.61 -13.59 5.39
N ILE A 13 6.81 -12.90 4.57
CA ILE A 13 5.40 -12.62 4.85
C ILE A 13 4.50 -13.39 3.88
N ASN A 14 3.51 -14.10 4.43
CA ASN A 14 2.43 -14.63 3.62
C ASN A 14 1.44 -13.52 3.27
N LEU A 15 1.10 -13.39 1.99
CA LEU A 15 0.13 -12.39 1.51
C LEU A 15 -1.22 -12.49 2.23
N SER A 16 -1.70 -13.70 2.56
CA SER A 16 -2.99 -13.90 3.25
C SER A 16 -3.03 -13.35 4.67
N SER A 17 -1.86 -13.11 5.28
CA SER A 17 -1.77 -12.45 6.60
C SER A 17 -1.92 -10.93 6.53
N LEU A 18 -1.73 -10.34 5.34
CA LEU A 18 -1.85 -8.90 5.10
C LEU A 18 -3.18 -8.53 4.44
N ILE A 19 -3.64 -9.34 3.50
CA ILE A 19 -4.87 -9.09 2.73
C ILE A 19 -5.82 -10.28 2.87
N ASN A 20 -7.03 -10.01 3.33
CA ASN A 20 -8.09 -10.99 3.59
C ASN A 20 -9.47 -10.29 3.55
N HIS A 21 -10.55 -11.03 3.81
CA HIS A 21 -11.90 -10.45 3.77
C HIS A 21 -12.13 -9.30 4.77
N ASP A 22 -11.48 -9.33 5.93
CA ASP A 22 -11.57 -8.26 6.93
C ASP A 22 -10.71 -7.05 6.56
N ASN A 23 -9.60 -7.29 5.85
CA ASN A 23 -8.65 -6.28 5.39
C ASN A 23 -8.37 -6.45 3.89
N PRO A 24 -9.31 -6.10 2.99
CA PRO A 24 -9.21 -6.46 1.57
C PRO A 24 -8.36 -5.48 0.75
N LYS A 25 -7.82 -4.42 1.34
CA LYS A 25 -7.18 -3.31 0.60
C LYS A 25 -5.76 -3.08 1.08
N LEU A 26 -4.85 -2.85 0.15
CA LEU A 26 -3.43 -2.55 0.40
C LEU A 26 -2.95 -1.45 -0.55
N LEU A 27 -2.09 -0.57 -0.03
CA LEU A 27 -1.29 0.33 -0.84
C LEU A 27 0.12 -0.27 -0.99
N TYR A 28 0.48 -0.68 -2.20
CA TYR A 28 1.81 -1.20 -2.50
C TYR A 28 2.67 -0.11 -3.11
N VAL A 29 3.74 0.28 -2.40
CA VAL A 29 4.71 1.28 -2.86
C VAL A 29 5.99 0.59 -3.32
N TYR A 30 6.34 0.78 -4.59
CA TYR A 30 7.53 0.23 -5.22
C TYR A 30 8.46 1.35 -5.73
N ASP A 31 9.76 1.07 -5.75
CA ASP A 31 10.83 2.01 -6.15
C ASP A 31 10.81 3.28 -5.27
N PHE A 32 11.64 3.32 -4.22
CA PHE A 32 11.70 4.44 -3.28
C PHE A 32 12.01 5.81 -3.92
N MET A 33 12.61 5.84 -5.12
CA MET A 33 12.89 7.10 -5.81
C MET A 33 11.68 7.58 -6.62
N LYS A 34 10.96 6.66 -7.27
CA LYS A 34 9.82 6.99 -8.14
C LYS A 34 8.47 6.90 -7.45
N MET A 35 8.41 6.25 -6.29
CA MET A 35 7.22 6.10 -5.46
C MET A 35 6.01 5.56 -6.23
N TRP A 36 6.23 4.54 -7.08
CA TRP A 36 5.15 3.87 -7.78
C TRP A 36 4.17 3.32 -6.74
N THR A 37 2.93 3.79 -6.81
CA THR A 37 1.93 3.48 -5.80
C THR A 37 0.78 2.75 -6.47
N PHE A 38 0.53 1.54 -6.02
CA PHE A 38 -0.50 0.67 -6.55
C PHE A 38 -1.55 0.45 -5.47
N PHE A 39 -2.81 0.72 -5.81
CA PHE A 39 -3.94 0.29 -5.00
C PHE A 39 -4.26 -1.16 -5.36
N VAL A 40 -4.19 -2.04 -4.38
CA VAL A 40 -4.46 -3.47 -4.52
C VAL A 40 -5.67 -3.81 -3.68
N GLU A 41 -6.64 -4.50 -4.27
CA GLU A 41 -7.85 -4.95 -3.60
C GLU A 41 -8.05 -6.45 -3.83
N LEU A 42 -8.35 -7.18 -2.76
CA LEU A 42 -8.81 -8.56 -2.80
C LEU A 42 -10.27 -8.57 -3.26
N ILE A 43 -10.50 -9.15 -4.44
CA ILE A 43 -11.85 -9.30 -4.99
C ILE A 43 -12.52 -10.56 -4.46
N ASP A 44 -11.79 -11.68 -4.49
CA ASP A 44 -12.31 -12.98 -4.07
C ASP A 44 -11.15 -13.95 -3.76
N GLU A 45 -11.43 -14.95 -2.93
CA GLU A 45 -10.54 -16.09 -2.67
C GLU A 45 -11.23 -17.38 -3.10
N GLY A 46 -10.50 -18.27 -3.77
CA GLY A 46 -11.10 -19.46 -4.35
C GLY A 46 -10.12 -20.60 -4.50
N GLU A 47 -10.65 -21.77 -4.84
CA GLU A 47 -9.86 -22.97 -5.01
C GLU A 47 -8.93 -22.90 -6.23
N LEU A 48 -7.79 -23.59 -6.15
CA LEU A 48 -6.88 -23.75 -7.26
C LEU A 48 -7.56 -24.55 -8.37
N ILE A 49 -7.67 -23.96 -9.56
CA ILE A 49 -8.27 -24.64 -10.70
C ILE A 49 -7.21 -25.48 -11.41
N ASN A 50 -7.40 -26.79 -11.44
CA ASN A 50 -6.50 -27.72 -12.12
C ASN A 50 -6.28 -27.30 -13.59
N LYS A 51 -5.03 -27.44 -14.05
CA LYS A 51 -4.57 -27.08 -15.41
C LYS A 51 -4.49 -25.58 -15.71
N LEU A 52 -4.80 -24.68 -14.76
CA LEU A 52 -4.43 -23.27 -14.88
C LEU A 52 -3.00 -23.03 -14.36
N LYS A 53 -2.31 -22.09 -15.00
CA LYS A 53 -1.02 -21.56 -14.53
C LYS A 53 -1.24 -20.21 -13.87
N TYR A 54 -0.64 -20.01 -12.71
CA TYR A 54 -0.68 -18.77 -11.95
C TYR A 54 0.75 -18.17 -11.88
N PRO A 55 0.90 -16.83 -11.73
CA PRO A 55 -0.18 -15.82 -11.74
C PRO A 55 -0.77 -15.63 -13.15
N ARG A 56 -2.00 -15.10 -13.22
CA ARG A 56 -2.73 -14.91 -14.48
C ARG A 56 -3.47 -13.57 -14.49
N ILE A 57 -3.42 -12.88 -15.63
CA ILE A 57 -4.26 -11.70 -15.89
C ILE A 57 -5.58 -12.19 -16.49
N ILE A 58 -6.69 -11.89 -15.82
CA ILE A 58 -8.04 -12.23 -16.30
C ILE A 58 -8.74 -11.06 -16.99
N PHE A 59 -8.36 -9.84 -16.61
CA PHE A 59 -8.88 -8.59 -17.16
C PHE A 59 -7.83 -7.50 -17.00
N SER A 60 -7.78 -6.57 -17.96
CA SER A 60 -6.95 -5.37 -17.89
C SER A 60 -7.65 -4.27 -18.67
N ASN A 61 -7.60 -3.05 -18.13
CA ASN A 61 -8.18 -1.88 -18.75
C ASN A 61 -7.21 -0.70 -18.66
N GLY A 62 -7.20 0.15 -19.69
CA GLY A 62 -6.31 1.29 -19.79
C GLY A 62 -4.88 0.90 -20.19
N MET A 63 -3.97 1.86 -20.05
CA MET A 63 -2.55 1.69 -20.37
C MET A 63 -1.72 2.15 -19.17
N MET A 64 -0.69 1.40 -18.82
CA MET A 64 0.28 1.82 -17.81
C MET A 64 1.01 3.09 -18.32
N PRO A 65 1.15 4.13 -17.48
CA PRO A 65 1.93 5.30 -17.87
C PRO A 65 3.42 4.97 -17.98
N ASN A 66 4.13 5.63 -18.90
CA ASN A 66 5.56 5.42 -19.10
C ASN A 66 6.43 5.91 -17.92
N VAL A 67 5.88 6.80 -17.10
CA VAL A 67 6.55 7.40 -15.95
C VAL A 67 5.63 7.38 -14.72
N ALA A 68 6.24 7.37 -13.54
CA ALA A 68 5.49 7.43 -12.30
C ALA A 68 4.64 8.71 -12.26
N PRO A 69 3.36 8.63 -11.87
CA PRO A 69 2.54 9.82 -11.67
C PRO A 69 3.18 10.76 -10.65
N LYS A 70 3.11 12.08 -10.91
CA LYS A 70 3.58 13.07 -9.95
C LYS A 70 2.70 13.03 -8.71
N LYS A 71 3.29 12.77 -7.54
CA LYS A 71 2.59 12.95 -6.26
C LYS A 71 2.50 14.45 -5.98
N ILE A 72 1.29 14.96 -5.84
CA ILE A 72 1.02 16.31 -5.37
C ILE A 72 0.67 16.14 -3.89
N PHE A 73 1.54 16.66 -3.02
CA PHE A 73 1.26 16.77 -1.60
C PHE A 73 1.04 18.26 -1.35
N ASP A 74 -0.20 18.72 -1.47
CA ASP A 74 -0.50 20.11 -1.16
C ASP A 74 -0.65 20.24 0.36
N LYS A 75 0.04 21.22 0.95
CA LYS A 75 -0.01 21.47 2.41
C LYS A 75 -1.44 21.61 2.95
N LYS A 76 -2.34 22.15 2.14
CA LYS A 76 -3.77 22.32 2.46
C LYS A 76 -4.50 21.00 2.70
N ASP A 77 -3.99 19.88 2.19
CA ASP A 77 -4.58 18.56 2.41
C ASP A 77 -4.26 18.02 3.82
N PHE A 78 -3.18 18.50 4.45
CA PHE A 78 -2.73 18.10 5.79
C PHE A 78 -3.10 19.11 6.89
N GLU A 79 -3.44 20.35 6.52
CA GLU A 79 -3.86 21.41 7.46
C GLU A 79 -5.23 21.15 8.11
N ASN A 80 -5.99 20.13 7.66
CA ASN A 80 -7.31 19.79 8.24
C ASN A 80 -7.27 18.61 9.24
N GLU A 81 -6.11 18.01 9.49
CA GLU A 81 -5.99 16.85 10.42
C GLU A 81 -5.06 17.11 11.62
N ILE A 82 -4.46 18.30 11.72
CA ILE A 82 -3.76 18.75 12.93
C ILE A 82 -4.71 19.71 13.65
N ASP A 83 -5.66 19.17 14.41
CA ASP A 83 -6.22 19.92 15.53
C ASP A 83 -5.08 20.02 16.56
N ASP A 84 -4.41 21.17 16.57
CA ASP A 84 -3.46 21.61 17.59
C ASP A 84 -4.22 21.75 18.93
N ASP A 85 -4.53 20.63 19.57
CA ASP A 85 -5.07 20.56 20.95
C ASP A 85 -4.08 19.86 21.90
N ASP A 86 -2.77 19.94 21.62
CA ASP A 86 -1.71 19.69 22.60
C ASP A 86 -1.18 21.03 23.15
N ASP A 87 -2.07 21.78 23.79
CA ASP A 87 -1.77 22.90 24.68
C ASP A 87 -1.33 22.36 26.07
N ASP A 88 -0.35 21.45 26.11
CA ASP A 88 0.24 20.94 27.37
C ASP A 88 1.71 21.39 27.51
N ASP A 89 1.84 22.57 28.14
CA ASP A 89 2.94 23.03 29.01
C ASP A 89 4.39 22.92 28.51
N PHE A 90 4.83 23.95 27.78
CA PHE A 90 6.20 24.45 27.84
C PHE A 90 6.27 25.73 28.69
N LEU A 91 6.11 25.61 30.02
CA LEU A 91 6.55 26.62 30.97
C LEU A 91 7.26 25.99 32.18
N ILE A 92 8.59 26.07 32.13
CA ILE A 92 9.62 25.90 33.18
C ILE A 92 10.00 24.46 33.56
#